data_AF-A0A662EL40-F1
#
_entry.id   AF-A0A662EL40-F1
#
_cell.length_a   1.000
_cell.length_b   1.000
_cell.length_c   1.000
_cell.angle_alpha   90.00
_cell.angle_beta   90.00
_cell.angle_gamma   90.00
#
_symmetry.space_group_name_H-M   'P 1'
#
loop_
_entity.id
_entity.type
_entity.pdbx_description
1 polymer ?
#
loop_
_entity_poly.entity_id
_entity_poly.type
_entity_poly.pdbx_seq_one_letter_code
_entity_poly.pdbx_strand_id
1 'polypeptide(L)'
;MVVTADADTLYPPGWLGRMVRALSRPRTVAAYGPMGFRESPPPMRALQAAGYMLLAWGSRAFQVPLAGAANLGIRKDAYFQVGGYPPLAHLASPDFRLLMRLSRLGRVRFVPTMVCWTSGRRFQKGGLKSWLRALELWWDVASGRDRILAEEYWADGES
;
A
#
# COMPACT_ATOMS: atom_id res chain seq x y z
N MET A 1 -17.54 3.42 -5.58
CA MET A 1 -16.13 3.06 -5.28
C MET A 1 -15.58 4.06 -4.30
N VAL A 2 -14.48 3.74 -3.62
CA VAL A 2 -13.71 4.63 -2.74
C VAL A 2 -12.27 4.61 -3.22
N VAL A 3 -11.62 5.76 -3.28
CA VAL A 3 -10.19 5.88 -3.62
C VAL A 3 -9.54 6.72 -2.54
N THR A 4 -8.42 6.24 -2.01
CA THR A 4 -7.65 6.95 -0.99
C THR A 4 -6.50 7.70 -1.68
N ALA A 5 -6.20 8.88 -1.15
CA ALA A 5 -5.11 9.71 -1.62
C ALA A 5 -4.50 10.49 -0.46
N ASP A 6 -3.18 10.51 -0.39
CA ASP A 6 -2.45 11.23 0.65
C ASP A 6 -2.16 12.65 0.18
N ALA A 7 -2.24 13.60 1.11
CA ALA A 7 -2.06 15.03 0.82
C ALA A 7 -0.65 15.39 0.33
N ASP A 8 0.36 14.58 0.67
CA ASP A 8 1.75 14.78 0.28
C ASP A 8 2.20 13.88 -0.89
N THR A 9 1.26 13.28 -1.61
CA THR A 9 1.53 12.42 -2.77
C THR A 9 1.23 13.11 -4.09
N LEU A 10 2.16 12.97 -5.06
CA LEU A 10 1.98 13.41 -6.43
C LEU A 10 1.41 12.27 -7.28
N TYR A 11 0.29 12.54 -7.95
CA TYR A 11 -0.41 11.60 -8.81
C TYR A 11 -0.20 11.93 -10.29
N PRO A 12 0.44 11.07 -11.10
CA PRO A 12 0.64 11.32 -12.51
C PRO A 12 -0.68 11.42 -13.31
N PRO A 13 -0.69 12.12 -14.46
CA PRO A 13 -1.85 12.18 -15.33
C PRO A 13 -2.40 10.79 -15.68
N GLY A 14 -3.73 10.67 -15.61
CA GLY A 14 -4.45 9.42 -15.85
C GLY A 14 -4.38 8.38 -14.73
N TRP A 15 -3.73 8.67 -13.60
CA TRP A 15 -3.70 7.78 -12.42
C TRP A 15 -5.13 7.36 -11.99
N LEU A 16 -6.02 8.32 -11.77
CA LEU A 16 -7.40 8.04 -11.35
C LEU A 16 -8.18 7.26 -12.43
N GLY A 17 -7.95 7.58 -13.70
CA GLY A 17 -8.55 6.84 -14.82
C GLY A 17 -8.11 5.37 -14.84
N ARG A 18 -6.83 5.08 -14.56
CA ARG A 18 -6.32 3.70 -14.41
C ARG A 18 -6.95 3.00 -13.20
N MET A 19 -7.11 3.71 -12.08
CA MET A 19 -7.76 3.19 -10.87
C MET A 19 -9.22 2.79 -11.16
N VAL A 20 -10.00 3.72 -11.73
CA VAL A 20 -11.41 3.48 -12.09
C VAL A 20 -11.53 2.30 -13.07
N ARG A 21 -10.68 2.27 -14.11
CA ARG A 21 -10.64 1.16 -15.07
C ARG A 21 -10.30 -0.17 -14.40
N ALA A 22 -9.37 -0.18 -13.44
CA ALA A 22 -9.00 -1.38 -12.71
C ALA A 22 -10.17 -1.89 -11.85
N LEU A 23 -10.83 -1.00 -11.14
CA LEU A 23 -11.97 -1.33 -10.28
C LEU A 23 -13.21 -1.76 -11.08
N SER A 24 -13.40 -1.23 -12.29
CA SER A 24 -14.52 -1.59 -13.18
C SER A 24 -14.41 -3.00 -13.76
N ARG A 25 -13.27 -3.68 -13.60
CA ARG A 25 -13.12 -5.05 -14.10
C ARG A 25 -14.03 -6.02 -13.32
N PRO A 26 -14.56 -7.07 -13.97
CA PRO A 26 -15.36 -8.07 -13.28
C PRO A 26 -14.63 -8.68 -12.09
N ARG A 27 -15.38 -8.87 -11.00
CA ARG A 27 -14.92 -9.46 -9.73
C ARG A 27 -13.80 -8.69 -9.02
N THR A 28 -13.37 -7.50 -9.45
CA THR A 28 -12.42 -6.73 -8.63
C THR A 28 -13.11 -6.05 -7.48
N VAL A 29 -12.49 -6.17 -6.31
CA VAL A 29 -12.93 -5.56 -5.05
C VAL A 29 -11.97 -4.48 -4.58
N ALA A 30 -10.70 -4.54 -5.00
CA ALA A 30 -9.73 -3.49 -4.76
C ALA A 30 -8.65 -3.44 -5.85
N ALA A 31 -8.01 -2.29 -6.00
CA ALA A 31 -6.88 -2.07 -6.88
C ALA A 31 -5.82 -1.21 -6.18
N TYR A 32 -4.55 -1.48 -6.47
CA TYR A 32 -3.40 -0.74 -5.94
C TYR A 32 -2.27 -0.72 -6.96
N GLY A 33 -1.28 0.15 -6.74
CA GLY A 33 -0.16 0.32 -7.67
C GLY A 33 1.16 0.64 -6.98
N PRO A 34 2.25 0.78 -7.74
CA PRO A 34 3.57 1.09 -7.20
C PRO A 34 3.61 2.45 -6.50
N MET A 35 4.47 2.56 -5.50
CA MET A 35 4.77 3.82 -4.81
C MET A 35 6.28 4.08 -4.84
N GLY A 36 6.65 5.34 -5.05
CA GLY A 36 8.03 5.82 -4.90
C GLY A 36 8.06 7.18 -4.24
N PHE A 37 9.24 7.81 -4.17
CA PHE A 37 9.42 9.08 -3.47
C PHE A 37 9.50 10.28 -4.41
N ARG A 38 8.72 11.32 -4.12
CA ARG A 38 8.73 12.57 -4.90
C ARG A 38 10.03 13.35 -4.78
N GLU A 39 10.80 13.15 -3.71
CA GLU A 39 12.09 13.82 -3.51
C GLU A 39 13.22 13.17 -4.34
N SER A 40 13.00 11.97 -4.89
CA SER A 40 14.00 11.26 -5.69
C SER A 40 14.11 11.82 -7.10
N PRO A 41 15.32 11.82 -7.71
CA PRO A 41 15.51 12.24 -9.10
C PRO A 41 14.86 11.24 -10.08
N PRO A 42 14.52 11.65 -11.32
CA PRO A 42 13.81 10.83 -12.29
C PRO A 42 14.34 9.40 -12.52
N PRO A 43 15.66 9.15 -12.70
CA PRO A 43 16.15 7.78 -12.86
C PRO A 43 15.94 6.92 -11.62
N MET A 44 16.09 7.51 -10.42
CA MET A 44 15.87 6.82 -9.15
C MET A 44 14.39 6.50 -8.94
N ARG A 45 13.48 7.40 -9.37
CA ARG A 45 12.03 7.15 -9.35
C ARG A 45 11.65 5.91 -10.17
N ALA A 46 12.21 5.77 -11.37
CA ALA A 46 12.00 4.58 -12.20
C ALA A 46 12.49 3.30 -11.50
N LEU A 47 13.68 3.36 -10.88
CA LEU A 47 14.24 2.24 -10.12
C LEU A 47 13.38 1.88 -8.90
N GLN A 48 12.87 2.87 -8.17
CA GLN A 48 11.98 2.65 -7.03
C GLN A 48 10.66 2.00 -7.45
N ALA A 49 10.05 2.46 -8.55
CA ALA A 49 8.85 1.82 -9.08
C ALA A 49 9.12 0.36 -9.49
N ALA A 50 10.27 0.09 -10.12
CA ALA A 50 10.70 -1.27 -10.47
C ALA A 50 10.95 -2.15 -9.24
N GLY A 51 11.66 -1.64 -8.24
CA GLY A 51 11.90 -2.33 -6.97
C GLY A 51 10.58 -2.63 -6.24
N TYR A 52 9.65 -1.68 -6.21
CA TYR A 52 8.32 -1.90 -5.64
C TYR A 52 7.57 -3.01 -6.37
N MET A 53 7.61 -3.03 -7.71
CA MET A 53 6.96 -4.09 -8.49
C MET A 53 7.54 -5.47 -8.15
N LEU A 54 8.86 -5.58 -7.98
CA LEU A 54 9.52 -6.82 -7.57
C LEU A 54 9.07 -7.26 -6.16
N LEU A 55 9.05 -6.33 -5.21
CA LEU A 55 8.58 -6.59 -3.84
C LEU A 55 7.11 -7.00 -3.81
N ALA A 56 6.25 -6.29 -4.55
CA ALA A 56 4.84 -6.60 -4.65
C ALA A 56 4.60 -7.98 -5.29
N TRP A 57 5.43 -8.38 -6.27
CA TRP A 57 5.39 -9.71 -6.86
C TRP A 57 5.81 -10.79 -5.86
N GLY A 58 6.94 -10.61 -5.16
CA GLY A 58 7.40 -11.54 -4.13
C GLY A 58 6.39 -11.70 -2.98
N SER A 59 5.75 -10.60 -2.58
CA SER A 59 4.71 -10.58 -1.53
C SER A 59 3.47 -11.42 -1.89
N ARG A 60 3.23 -11.71 -3.18
CA ARG A 60 2.13 -12.59 -3.60
C ARG A 60 2.31 -14.02 -3.09
N ALA A 61 3.54 -14.49 -2.92
CA ALA A 61 3.82 -15.82 -2.36
C ALA A 61 3.31 -15.96 -0.92
N PHE A 62 3.21 -14.85 -0.20
CA PHE A 62 2.71 -14.76 1.18
C PHE A 62 1.25 -14.31 1.25
N GLN A 63 0.56 -14.18 0.10
CA GLN A 63 -0.80 -13.65 0.01
C GLN A 63 -0.99 -12.24 0.62
N VAL A 64 0.09 -11.47 0.76
CA VAL A 64 0.06 -10.11 1.29
C VAL A 64 0.06 -9.12 0.13
N PRO A 65 -1.00 -8.34 -0.09
CA PRO A 65 -0.99 -7.26 -1.06
C PRO A 65 -0.19 -6.08 -0.49
N LEU A 66 1.01 -5.85 -1.03
CA LEU A 66 1.86 -4.73 -0.64
C LEU A 66 1.21 -3.44 -1.16
N ALA A 67 0.35 -2.80 -0.37
CA ALA A 67 -0.39 -1.61 -0.76
C ALA A 67 -0.46 -0.59 0.38
N GLY A 68 -0.39 0.69 0.08
CA GLY A 68 -0.58 1.75 1.08
C GLY A 68 -1.73 2.66 0.72
N ALA A 69 -2.25 3.38 1.72
CA ALA A 69 -3.30 4.38 1.57
C ALA A 69 -3.02 5.38 0.44
N ALA A 70 -1.76 5.76 0.20
CA ALA A 70 -1.40 6.67 -0.89
C ALA A 70 -1.81 6.16 -2.30
N ASN A 71 -2.04 4.86 -2.51
CA ASN A 71 -2.32 4.30 -3.83
C ASN A 71 -3.28 3.10 -3.78
N LEU A 72 -4.46 3.33 -3.20
CA LEU A 72 -5.45 2.29 -2.96
C LEU A 72 -6.85 2.72 -3.43
N GLY A 73 -7.53 1.82 -4.13
CA GLY A 73 -8.92 1.96 -4.52
C GLY A 73 -9.70 0.70 -4.16
N ILE A 74 -10.94 0.90 -3.71
CA ILE A 74 -11.77 -0.16 -3.13
C ILE A 74 -13.20 -0.04 -3.67
N ARG A 75 -13.85 -1.18 -3.93
CA ARG A 75 -15.29 -1.22 -4.16
C ARG A 75 -16.05 -0.95 -2.86
N LYS A 76 -16.97 0.01 -2.90
CA LYS A 76 -17.68 0.51 -1.70
C LYS A 76 -18.49 -0.58 -1.02
N ASP A 77 -19.22 -1.38 -1.79
CA ASP A 77 -20.00 -2.53 -1.32
C ASP A 77 -19.09 -3.58 -0.65
N ALA A 78 -17.97 -3.94 -1.28
CA ALA A 78 -17.02 -4.89 -0.72
C ALA A 78 -16.37 -4.39 0.58
N TYR A 79 -16.06 -3.08 0.65
CA TYR A 79 -15.55 -2.44 1.87
C TYR A 79 -16.51 -2.61 3.05
N PHE A 80 -17.80 -2.30 2.86
CA PHE A 80 -18.80 -2.47 3.91
C PHE A 80 -19.07 -3.94 4.24
N GLN A 81 -19.03 -4.82 3.23
CA GLN A 81 -19.25 -6.27 3.44
C GLN A 81 -18.16 -6.90 4.32
N VAL A 82 -16.91 -6.43 4.24
CA VAL A 82 -15.86 -6.86 5.18
C VAL A 82 -15.86 -6.07 6.49
N GLY A 83 -16.82 -5.16 6.72
CA GLY A 83 -16.88 -4.34 7.93
C GLY A 83 -15.85 -3.20 7.96
N GLY A 84 -15.32 -2.79 6.80
CA GLY A 84 -14.36 -1.70 6.67
C GLY A 84 -12.96 -2.02 7.22
N TYR A 85 -12.22 -0.96 7.57
CA TYR A 85 -10.96 -1.12 8.28
C TYR A 85 -11.17 -1.93 9.57
N PRO A 86 -10.28 -2.89 9.89
CA PRO A 86 -10.42 -3.70 11.09
C PRO A 86 -10.52 -2.82 12.35
N PRO A 87 -11.24 -3.26 13.39
CA PRO A 87 -11.21 -2.62 14.72
C PRO A 87 -9.80 -2.54 15.34
N LEU A 88 -8.84 -3.28 14.76
CA LEU A 88 -7.41 -3.27 15.06
C LEU A 88 -6.72 -1.99 14.55
N ALA A 89 -7.33 -0.82 14.72
CA ALA A 89 -6.70 0.47 14.40
C ALA A 89 -5.37 0.68 15.13
N HIS A 90 -5.15 -0.08 16.22
CA HIS A 90 -3.89 -0.09 16.98
C HIS A 90 -2.76 -0.84 16.28
N LEU A 91 -3.01 -1.70 15.28
CA LEU A 91 -1.95 -2.42 14.55
C LEU A 91 -1.48 -1.62 13.34
N ALA A 92 -0.18 -1.68 13.09
CA ALA A 92 0.40 -1.12 11.87
C ALA A 92 -0.06 -1.91 10.62
N SER A 93 0.09 -1.28 9.44
CA SER A 93 -0.35 -1.80 8.13
C SER A 93 -1.85 -2.15 8.02
N PRO A 94 -2.77 -1.23 8.39
CA PRO A 94 -4.21 -1.48 8.28
C PRO A 94 -4.66 -1.77 6.83
N ASP A 95 -3.97 -1.21 5.83
CA ASP A 95 -4.28 -1.43 4.41
C ASP A 95 -4.01 -2.87 3.96
N PHE A 96 -2.91 -3.49 4.39
CA PHE A 96 -2.58 -4.87 4.02
C PHE A 96 -3.66 -5.81 4.56
N ARG A 97 -4.04 -5.60 5.84
CA ARG A 97 -5.07 -6.37 6.55
C ARG A 97 -6.43 -6.23 5.89
N LEU A 98 -6.82 -5.00 5.53
CA LEU A 98 -8.05 -4.74 4.79
C LEU A 98 -8.06 -5.47 3.44
N LEU A 99 -6.97 -5.39 2.68
CA LEU A 99 -6.88 -6.07 1.39
C LEU A 99 -6.87 -7.60 1.50
N MET A 100 -6.28 -8.17 2.55
CA MET A 100 -6.37 -9.60 2.83
C MET A 100 -7.80 -10.06 3.16
N ARG A 101 -8.63 -9.22 3.78
CA ARG A 101 -10.05 -9.52 3.99
C ARG A 101 -10.85 -9.39 2.70
N LEU A 102 -10.58 -8.34 1.91
CA LEU A 102 -11.22 -8.11 0.62
C LEU A 102 -10.89 -9.23 -0.39
N SER A 103 -9.68 -9.77 -0.37
CA SER A 103 -9.28 -10.86 -1.28
C SER A 103 -10.13 -12.13 -1.11
N ARG A 104 -10.81 -12.31 0.03
CA ARG A 104 -11.78 -13.39 0.26
C ARG A 104 -13.10 -13.18 -0.48
N LEU A 105 -13.46 -11.94 -0.82
CA LEU A 105 -14.68 -11.59 -1.56
C LEU A 105 -14.45 -11.49 -3.08
N GLY A 106 -13.21 -11.23 -3.51
CA GLY A 106 -12.91 -11.09 -4.93
C GLY A 106 -11.46 -10.71 -5.24
N ARG A 107 -11.24 -10.20 -6.43
CA ARG A 107 -9.89 -9.92 -6.95
C ARG A 107 -9.35 -8.60 -6.44
N VAL A 108 -8.20 -8.66 -5.76
CA VAL A 108 -7.35 -7.49 -5.48
C VAL A 108 -6.33 -7.37 -6.61
N ARG A 109 -6.40 -6.29 -7.40
CA ARG A 109 -5.60 -6.11 -8.62
C ARG A 109 -4.42 -5.16 -8.39
N PHE A 110 -3.22 -5.65 -8.67
CA PHE A 110 -2.05 -4.78 -8.79
C PHE A 110 -2.02 -4.17 -10.20
N VAL A 111 -1.77 -2.86 -10.30
CA VAL A 111 -1.73 -2.10 -11.55
C VAL A 111 -0.34 -1.47 -11.72
N PRO A 112 0.59 -2.14 -12.44
CA PRO A 112 1.98 -1.70 -12.56
C PRO A 112 2.16 -0.28 -13.11
N THR A 113 1.23 0.17 -13.97
CA THR A 113 1.27 1.48 -14.61
C THR A 113 0.63 2.60 -13.79
N MET A 114 0.15 2.30 -12.59
CA MET A 114 -0.52 3.24 -11.68
C MET A 114 0.44 3.68 -10.59
N VAL A 115 1.60 4.22 -10.97
CA VAL A 115 2.63 4.68 -10.02
C VAL A 115 2.20 6.00 -9.37
N CYS A 116 2.44 6.18 -8.08
CA CYS A 116 2.37 7.48 -7.41
C CYS A 116 3.69 7.82 -6.69
N TRP A 117 3.90 9.11 -6.40
CA TRP A 117 5.11 9.61 -5.74
C TRP A 117 4.77 10.26 -4.40
N THR A 118 4.89 9.50 -3.32
CA THR A 118 4.64 9.96 -1.95
C THR A 118 5.86 10.65 -1.35
N SER A 119 5.73 11.24 -0.17
CA SER A 119 6.85 11.86 0.52
C SER A 119 7.73 10.84 1.24
N GLY A 120 9.03 10.87 0.96
CA GLY A 120 10.03 9.98 1.56
C GLY A 120 10.57 10.42 2.92
N ARG A 121 9.93 11.39 3.61
CA ARG A 121 10.45 12.02 4.85
C ARG A 121 10.98 11.00 5.86
N ARG A 122 10.21 9.93 6.14
CA ARG A 122 10.58 8.87 7.09
C ARG A 122 11.87 8.16 6.69
N PHE A 123 11.99 7.76 5.42
CA PHE A 123 13.16 7.05 4.91
C PHE A 123 14.40 7.93 4.77
N GLN A 124 14.21 9.24 4.57
CA GLN A 124 15.31 10.20 4.56
C GLN A 124 15.89 10.41 5.97
N LYS A 125 15.03 10.52 6.99
CA LYS A 125 15.45 10.70 8.39
C LYS A 125 16.08 9.42 8.97
N GLY A 126 15.40 8.27 8.86
CA GLY A 126 15.84 7.04 9.52
C GLY A 126 16.73 6.14 8.67
N GLY A 127 16.94 6.44 7.38
CA GLY A 127 17.85 5.71 6.50
C GLY A 127 17.58 4.20 6.48
N LEU A 128 18.65 3.39 6.63
CA LEU A 128 18.57 1.93 6.62
C LEU A 128 17.65 1.37 7.72
N LYS A 129 17.58 2.01 8.89
CA LYS A 129 16.70 1.56 9.99
C LYS A 129 15.23 1.60 9.57
N SER A 130 14.79 2.66 8.88
CA SER A 130 13.43 2.77 8.38
C SER A 130 13.08 1.71 7.32
N TRP A 131 14.06 1.28 6.53
CA TRP A 131 13.92 0.19 5.56
C TRP A 131 13.82 -1.17 6.26
N LEU A 132 14.68 -1.45 7.24
CA LEU A 132 14.61 -2.69 8.03
C LEU A 132 13.28 -2.79 8.78
N ARG A 133 12.81 -1.67 9.37
CA ARG A 133 11.52 -1.63 10.06
C ARG A 133 10.34 -1.81 9.11
N ALA A 134 10.43 -1.32 7.87
CA ALA A 134 9.41 -1.59 6.85
C ALA A 134 9.37 -3.08 6.45
N LEU A 135 10.53 -3.73 6.37
CA LEU A 135 10.62 -5.17 6.12
C LEU A 135 10.07 -5.99 7.30
N GLU A 136 10.42 -5.60 8.53
CA GLU A 136 9.91 -6.21 9.75
C GLU A 136 8.38 -6.09 9.84
N LEU A 137 7.83 -4.92 9.53
CA LEU A 137 6.39 -4.70 9.49
C LEU A 137 5.70 -5.57 8.44
N TRP A 138 6.29 -5.69 7.25
CA TRP A 138 5.77 -6.60 6.23
C TRP A 138 5.81 -8.05 6.71
N TRP A 139 6.90 -8.47 7.36
CA TRP A 139 7.06 -9.82 7.89
C TRP A 139 6.07 -10.13 9.02
N ASP A 140 5.79 -9.18 9.91
CA ASP A 140 4.78 -9.30 10.97
C ASP A 140 3.41 -9.65 10.40
N VAL A 141 2.99 -8.94 9.34
CA VAL A 141 1.75 -9.21 8.62
C VAL A 141 1.81 -10.55 7.87
N ALA A 142 2.90 -10.82 7.16
CA ALA A 142 3.06 -12.05 6.37
C ALA A 142 3.09 -13.32 7.23
N SER A 143 3.61 -13.22 8.47
CA SER A 143 3.66 -14.33 9.43
C SER A 143 2.45 -14.38 10.37
N GLY A 144 1.50 -13.43 10.26
CA GLY A 144 0.31 -13.37 11.10
C GLY A 144 0.61 -13.16 12.59
N ARG A 145 1.74 -12.53 12.93
CA ARG A 145 2.20 -12.33 14.30
C ARG A 145 1.42 -11.23 15.02
N ASP A 146 0.98 -10.22 14.27
CA ASP A 146 0.14 -9.11 14.74
C ASP A 146 0.72 -8.37 15.96
N ARG A 147 2.04 -8.12 15.95
CA ARG A 147 2.76 -7.57 17.12
C ARG A 147 3.01 -6.07 17.04
N ILE A 148 3.14 -5.51 15.83
CA ILE A 148 3.61 -4.12 15.70
C ILE A 148 2.42 -3.16 15.78
N LEU A 149 2.44 -2.30 16.80
CA LEU A 149 1.44 -1.28 16.98
C LEU A 149 1.67 -0.09 16.03
N ALA A 150 0.59 0.55 15.61
CA ALA A 150 0.62 1.74 14.76
C ALA A 150 1.36 2.88 15.46
N GLU A 151 1.05 3.12 16.75
CA GLU A 151 1.69 4.18 17.55
C GLU A 151 3.20 4.00 17.63
N GLU A 152 3.67 2.78 17.94
CA GLU A 152 5.09 2.45 17.98
C GLU A 152 5.76 2.64 16.61
N TYR A 153 5.11 2.16 15.54
CA TYR A 153 5.68 2.25 14.20
C TYR A 153 5.83 3.69 13.70
N TRP A 154 4.89 4.57 14.06
CA TRP A 154 4.91 5.97 13.64
C TRP A 154 5.75 6.86 14.55
N ALA A 155 5.86 6.56 15.85
CA ALA A 155 6.69 7.31 16.80
C ALA A 155 8.18 7.28 16.44
N ASP A 156 8.70 6.13 16.02
CA ASP A 156 10.11 5.95 15.64
C ASP A 156 10.54 6.71 14.37
N GLY A 157 9.56 7.22 13.59
CA GLY A 157 9.82 8.00 12.36
C GLY A 157 9.95 9.51 12.58
N GLU A 158 9.58 9.99 13.77
CA GLU A 158 9.57 11.42 14.11
C GLU A 158 10.79 11.86 14.92
N SER A 159 11.45 10.93 15.64
CA SER A 159 12.65 11.14 16.46
C SER A 159 13.93 11.33 15.65
#